data_AF-A0A132HS47-F1
#
_entry.id   AF-A0A132HS47-F1
#
_cell.length_a   1.000
_cell.length_b   1.000
_cell.length_c   1.000
_cell.angle_alpha   90.00
_cell.angle_beta   90.00
_cell.angle_gamma   90.00
#
_symmetry.space_group_name_H-M   'P 1'
#
loop_
_entity.id
_entity.type
_entity.pdbx_description
1 polymer ?
#
loop_
_entity_poly.entity_id
_entity_poly.type
_entity_poly.pdbx_seq_one_letter_code
_entity_poly.pdbx_strand_id
1 'polypeptide(L)'
;MAYTLFMAMDKRLPIENLSPVLFWDIDRDQFDPEKNSAQLIQHVLECGELDDWRMVRDYYGLDRIATDCKGLRSLAPEALSFVCAMTGTRKEDYRCYNFRQSFPTLWNS
;
A
#
# COMPACT_ATOMS: atom_id res chain seq x y z
N MET A 1 23.45 -5.35 -22.26
CA MET A 1 23.62 -3.96 -21.81
C MET A 1 22.54 -2.98 -22.32
N ALA A 2 21.48 -3.44 -23.03
CA ALA A 2 20.38 -2.57 -23.46
C ALA A 2 19.19 -2.50 -22.46
N TYR A 3 19.08 -3.46 -21.54
CA TYR A 3 17.95 -3.53 -20.59
C TYR A 3 18.01 -2.45 -19.50
N THR A 4 19.21 -2.04 -19.10
CA THR A 4 19.40 -1.01 -18.06
C THR A 4 18.98 0.38 -18.53
N LEU A 5 19.05 0.65 -19.84
CA LEU A 5 18.71 1.96 -20.42
C LEU A 5 17.20 2.14 -20.62
N PHE A 6 16.42 1.06 -20.76
CA PHE A 6 14.95 1.11 -20.88
C PHE A 6 14.25 1.28 -19.52
N MET A 7 14.94 1.04 -18.39
CA MET A 7 14.35 1.10 -17.05
C MET A 7 14.33 2.50 -16.42
N ALA A 8 14.86 3.52 -17.10
CA ALA A 8 14.80 4.90 -16.65
C ALA A 8 13.82 5.75 -17.50
N MET A 9 12.67 5.18 -17.87
CA MET A 9 11.51 6.05 -18.07
C MET A 9 11.10 6.57 -16.70
N ASP A 10 10.94 7.88 -16.58
CA ASP A 10 10.23 8.56 -15.49
C ASP A 10 8.84 7.90 -15.38
N LYS A 11 8.75 6.78 -14.64
CA LYS A 11 7.50 6.11 -14.34
C LYS A 11 6.80 7.08 -13.42
N ARG A 12 5.75 7.70 -13.93
CA ARG A 12 4.78 8.45 -13.13
C ARG A 12 3.57 7.56 -12.93
N LEU A 13 3.05 7.54 -11.71
CA LEU A 13 1.78 6.90 -11.43
C LEU A 13 0.67 7.80 -11.98
N PRO A 14 -0.12 7.37 -12.98
CA PRO A 14 -1.23 8.18 -13.50
C PRO A 14 -2.37 8.20 -12.47
N ILE A 15 -2.36 9.19 -11.58
CA ILE A 15 -3.32 9.34 -10.47
C ILE A 15 -4.76 9.44 -10.99
N GLU A 16 -4.94 10.01 -12.18
CA GLU A 16 -6.22 10.12 -12.87
C GLU A 16 -6.86 8.76 -13.22
N ASN A 17 -6.06 7.70 -13.35
CA ASN A 17 -6.54 6.36 -13.66
C ASN A 17 -6.91 5.57 -12.40
N LEU A 18 -6.55 6.08 -11.21
CA LEU A 18 -6.90 5.45 -9.94
C LEU A 18 -8.35 5.75 -9.55
N SER A 19 -8.99 4.79 -8.90
CA SER A 19 -10.38 4.91 -8.46
C SER A 19 -10.60 6.15 -7.57
N PRO A 20 -11.63 6.98 -7.84
CA PRO A 20 -11.92 8.18 -7.06
C PRO A 20 -12.08 7.97 -5.55
N VAL A 21 -12.57 6.79 -5.14
CA VAL A 21 -12.79 6.43 -3.74
C VAL A 21 -11.50 6.43 -2.92
N LEU A 22 -10.34 6.26 -3.57
CA LEU A 22 -9.03 6.27 -2.93
C LEU A 22 -8.62 7.65 -2.38
N PHE A 23 -9.35 8.71 -2.75
CA PHE A 23 -9.03 10.10 -2.40
C PHE A 23 -10.20 10.78 -1.65
N TRP A 24 -11.01 10.01 -0.93
CA TRP A 24 -12.24 10.51 -0.30
C TRP A 24 -12.03 11.64 0.71
N ASP A 25 -10.85 11.72 1.33
CA ASP A 25 -10.43 12.76 2.28
C ASP A 25 -9.19 13.56 1.83
N ILE A 26 -8.78 13.42 0.56
CA ILE A 26 -7.54 14.00 0.03
C ILE A 26 -7.82 14.83 -1.22
N ASP A 27 -7.22 16.02 -1.30
CA ASP A 27 -7.21 16.79 -2.53
C ASP A 27 -6.32 16.09 -3.57
N ARG A 28 -6.95 15.56 -4.63
CA ARG A 28 -6.30 14.77 -5.67
C ARG A 28 -5.29 15.59 -6.47
N ASP A 29 -5.53 16.89 -6.64
CA ASP A 29 -4.65 17.78 -7.41
C ASP A 29 -3.34 18.09 -6.66
N GLN A 30 -3.35 17.95 -5.34
CA GLN A 30 -2.19 18.15 -4.47
C GLN A 30 -1.54 16.85 -4.02
N PHE A 31 -2.05 15.71 -4.49
CA PHE A 31 -1.58 14.40 -4.06
C PHE A 31 -0.23 14.05 -4.68
N ASP A 32 0.77 13.84 -3.83
CA ASP A 32 2.10 13.40 -4.25
C ASP A 32 2.28 11.92 -3.91
N PRO A 33 2.25 11.00 -4.89
CA PRO A 33 2.34 9.57 -4.63
C PRO A 33 3.64 9.20 -3.91
N GLU A 34 4.76 9.87 -4.17
CA GLU A 34 6.04 9.55 -3.52
C GLU A 34 6.06 9.98 -2.06
N LYS A 35 5.48 11.13 -1.73
CA LYS A 35 5.40 11.60 -0.34
C LYS A 35 4.31 10.89 0.46
N ASN A 36 3.25 10.46 -0.20
CA ASN A 36 2.06 9.87 0.41
C ASN A 36 1.93 8.36 0.10
N SER A 37 3.02 7.69 -0.23
CA SER A 37 3.02 6.30 -0.72
C SER A 37 2.31 5.34 0.23
N ALA A 38 2.60 5.40 1.53
CA ALA A 38 1.98 4.55 2.54
C ALA A 38 0.46 4.75 2.62
N GLN A 39 -0.03 6.00 2.51
CA GLN A 39 -1.46 6.32 2.53
C GLN A 39 -2.15 5.78 1.27
N LEU A 40 -1.54 5.97 0.09
CA LEU A 40 -2.09 5.44 -1.16
C LEU A 40 -2.21 3.93 -1.11
N ILE A 41 -1.13 3.26 -0.72
CA ILE A 41 -1.06 1.81 -0.63
C ILE A 41 -2.11 1.30 0.35
N GLN A 42 -2.27 1.95 1.51
CA GLN A 42 -3.32 1.59 2.46
C GLN A 42 -4.70 1.68 1.82
N HIS A 43 -5.04 2.80 1.17
CA HIS A 43 -6.34 2.98 0.54
C HIS A 43 -6.59 1.93 -0.55
N VAL A 44 -5.60 1.63 -1.38
CA VAL A 44 -5.73 0.60 -2.42
C VAL A 44 -5.96 -0.78 -1.81
N LEU A 45 -5.28 -1.11 -0.71
CA LEU A 45 -5.45 -2.39 -0.03
C LEU A 45 -6.81 -2.54 0.67
N GLU A 46 -7.39 -1.44 1.16
CA GLU A 46 -8.64 -1.46 1.95
C GLU A 46 -9.90 -1.25 1.11
N CYS A 47 -9.83 -0.46 0.03
CA CYS A 47 -10.99 -0.10 -0.78
C CYS A 47 -10.72 0.03 -2.29
N GLY A 48 -9.52 -0.29 -2.76
CA GLY A 48 -9.16 -0.21 -4.18
C GLY A 48 -9.71 -1.37 -5.02
N GLU A 49 -9.81 -1.12 -6.31
CA GLU A 49 -10.10 -2.15 -7.31
C GLU A 49 -8.84 -2.93 -7.69
N LEU A 50 -9.01 -4.07 -8.37
CA LEU A 50 -7.89 -4.91 -8.78
C LEU A 50 -6.90 -4.17 -9.70
N ASP A 51 -7.39 -3.26 -10.54
CA ASP A 51 -6.55 -2.47 -11.42
C ASP A 51 -5.78 -1.37 -10.67
N ASP A 52 -6.36 -0.79 -9.60
CA ASP A 52 -5.62 0.09 -8.67
C ASP A 52 -4.44 -0.65 -8.05
N TRP A 53 -4.69 -1.86 -7.56
CA TRP A 53 -3.64 -2.73 -7.01
C TRP A 53 -2.55 -3.02 -8.03
N ARG A 54 -2.91 -3.37 -9.27
CA ARG A 54 -1.93 -3.65 -10.33
C ARG A 54 -1.07 -2.42 -10.62
N MET A 55 -1.68 -1.24 -10.76
CA MET A 55 -0.95 0.01 -11.01
C MET A 55 0.02 0.33 -9.88
N VAL A 56 -0.45 0.32 -8.62
CA VAL A 56 0.38 0.59 -7.43
C VAL A 56 1.51 -0.43 -7.28
N ARG A 57 1.23 -1.72 -7.51
CA ARG A 57 2.23 -2.80 -7.50
C ARG A 57 3.30 -2.61 -8.57
N ASP A 58 2.90 -2.28 -9.79
CA ASP A 58 3.82 -2.14 -10.93
C ASP A 58 4.66 -0.84 -10.85
N TYR A 59 4.15 0.14 -10.10
CA TYR A 59 4.81 1.41 -9.81
C TYR A 59 5.82 1.28 -8.67
N TYR A 60 5.39 0.89 -7.46
CA TYR A 60 6.27 0.83 -6.28
C TYR A 60 7.07 -0.47 -6.17
N GLY A 61 6.54 -1.58 -6.68
CA GLY A 61 7.08 -2.92 -6.41
C GLY A 61 6.74 -3.43 -5.00
N LEU A 62 6.82 -4.75 -4.84
CA LEU A 62 6.44 -5.45 -3.61
C LEU A 62 7.33 -5.08 -2.41
N ASP A 63 8.62 -4.85 -2.62
CA ASP A 63 9.55 -4.51 -1.55
C ASP A 63 9.23 -3.15 -0.90
N ARG A 64 8.91 -2.16 -1.73
CA ARG A 64 8.50 -0.84 -1.25
C ARG A 64 7.14 -0.89 -0.58
N ILE A 65 6.17 -1.61 -1.17
CA ILE A 65 4.86 -1.84 -0.55
C ILE A 65 5.00 -2.49 0.84
N ALA A 66 5.82 -3.53 0.96
CA ALA A 66 6.07 -4.17 2.24
C ALA A 66 6.66 -3.18 3.26
N THR A 67 7.64 -2.37 2.83
CA THR A 67 8.31 -1.38 3.68
C THR A 67 7.33 -0.33 4.21
N ASP A 68 6.53 0.25 3.31
CA ASP A 68 5.56 1.28 3.67
C ASP A 68 4.46 0.72 4.58
N CYS A 69 3.93 -0.47 4.26
CA CYS A 69 2.90 -1.11 5.06
C CYS A 69 3.36 -1.50 6.47
N LYS A 70 4.64 -1.87 6.66
CA LYS A 70 5.18 -2.18 8.00
C LYS A 70 5.11 -0.97 8.96
N GLY A 71 5.18 0.25 8.42
CA GLY A 71 5.10 1.50 9.17
C GLY A 71 3.68 1.96 9.51
N LEU A 72 2.65 1.41 8.85
CA LEU A 72 1.26 1.82 9.02
C LEU A 72 0.79 1.63 10.48
N ARG A 73 0.08 2.64 10.99
CA ARG A 73 -0.50 2.59 12.33
C ARG A 73 -1.70 1.64 12.40
N SER A 74 -2.44 1.52 11.31
CA SER A 74 -3.61 0.67 11.16
C SER A 74 -3.64 0.07 9.76
N LEU A 75 -4.17 -1.13 9.66
CA LEU A 75 -4.53 -1.79 8.42
C LEU A 75 -5.63 -2.81 8.73
N ALA A 76 -6.62 -2.93 7.85
CA ALA A 76 -7.65 -3.95 7.95
C ALA A 76 -7.01 -5.35 8.05
N PRO A 77 -7.53 -6.28 8.88
CA PRO A 77 -6.97 -7.63 9.02
C PRO A 77 -6.83 -8.39 7.69
N GLU A 78 -7.79 -8.22 6.79
CA GLU A 78 -7.84 -8.83 5.47
C GLU A 78 -6.76 -8.25 4.57
N ALA A 79 -6.61 -6.92 4.56
CA ALA A 79 -5.55 -6.21 3.84
C ALA A 79 -4.15 -6.60 4.35
N LEU A 80 -3.97 -6.73 5.66
CA LEU A 80 -2.72 -7.22 6.25
C LEU A 80 -2.42 -8.66 5.79
N SER A 81 -3.42 -9.54 5.82
CA SER A 81 -3.25 -10.92 5.38
C SER A 81 -2.88 -10.99 3.90
N PHE A 82 -3.53 -10.17 3.06
CA PHE A 82 -3.24 -10.06 1.64
C PHE A 82 -1.81 -9.58 1.40
N VAL A 83 -1.36 -8.49 2.04
CA VAL A 83 0.00 -7.98 1.81
C VAL A 83 1.07 -8.96 2.32
N CYS A 84 0.84 -9.67 3.42
CA CYS A 84 1.74 -10.73 3.88
C CYS A 84 1.87 -11.85 2.83
N ALA A 85 0.73 -12.29 2.26
CA ALA A 85 0.72 -13.30 1.21
C ALA A 85 1.44 -12.84 -0.06
N MET A 86 1.24 -11.59 -0.47
CA MET A 86 1.85 -11.04 -1.70
C MET A 86 3.35 -10.78 -1.56
N THR A 87 3.82 -10.43 -0.36
CA THR A 87 5.22 -10.02 -0.13
C THR A 87 6.06 -11.10 0.55
N GLY A 88 5.44 -12.17 1.05
CA GLY A 88 6.13 -13.23 1.80
C GLY A 88 6.60 -12.81 3.20
N THR A 89 6.13 -11.67 3.70
CA THR A 89 6.44 -11.17 5.04
C THR A 89 5.54 -11.80 6.10
N ARG A 90 5.91 -11.63 7.37
CA ARG A 90 5.11 -12.11 8.50
C ARG A 90 4.33 -10.95 9.09
N LYS A 91 3.12 -11.20 9.60
CA LYS A 91 2.27 -10.19 10.25
C LYS A 91 2.94 -9.53 11.44
N GLU A 92 3.84 -10.23 12.14
CA GLU A 92 4.62 -9.72 13.27
C GLU A 92 5.60 -8.61 12.87
N ASP A 93 5.95 -8.51 11.58
CA ASP A 93 6.83 -7.46 11.08
C ASP A 93 6.10 -6.09 10.95
N TYR A 94 4.77 -6.06 11.14
CA TYR A 94 3.92 -4.88 10.93
C TYR A 94 3.55 -4.20 12.24
N ARG A 95 3.71 -2.87 12.29
CA ARG A 95 3.34 -2.06 13.46
C ARG A 95 1.87 -2.20 13.84
N CYS A 96 0.97 -2.17 12.85
CA CYS A 96 -0.47 -2.25 13.06
C CYS A 96 -0.90 -3.56 13.76
N TYR A 97 -0.23 -4.67 13.46
CA TYR A 97 -0.49 -5.96 14.09
C TYR A 97 -0.08 -5.95 15.58
N ASN A 98 1.16 -5.58 15.86
CA ASN A 98 1.69 -5.53 17.23
C ASN A 98 0.91 -4.56 18.11
N PHE A 99 0.50 -3.42 17.56
CA PHE A 99 -0.34 -2.46 18.27
C PHE A 99 -1.69 -3.07 18.67
N ARG A 100 -2.38 -3.76 17.75
CA ARG A 100 -3.66 -4.45 18.04
C ARG A 100 -3.51 -5.52 19.11
N GLN A 101 -2.41 -6.29 19.09
CA GLN A 101 -2.14 -7.34 20.09
C GLN A 101 -1.85 -6.78 21.48
N SER A 102 -1.28 -5.57 21.57
CA SER A 102 -0.98 -4.91 22.85
C SER A 102 -2.23 -4.36 23.54
N PHE A 103 -3.34 -4.24 22.81
CA PHE A 103 -4.64 -3.76 23.33
C PHE A 103 -5.75 -4.75 22.95
N PRO A 104 -5.75 -5.97 23.52
CA PRO A 104 -6.74 -6.97 23.18
C PRO A 104 -8.13 -6.50 23.60
N THR A 105 -9.09 -6.57 22.66
CA THR A 105 -10.52 -6.45 22.96
C THR A 105 -11.10 -7.84 23.19
N LEU A 106 -12.30 -7.93 23.77
CA LEU A 106 -13.00 -9.20 24.01
C LEU A 106 -13.14 -10.06 22.74
N TRP A 107 -13.14 -9.42 21.56
CA TRP A 107 -13.31 -10.05 20.25
C TRP A 107 -11.98 -10.40 19.54
N ASN A 108 -10.84 -10.02 20.13
CA ASN A 108 -9.49 -10.30 19.61
C ASN A 108 -8.77 -11.42 20.40
N SER A 109 -9.53 -12.25 21.13
CA SER A 109 -9.01 -13.41 21.89
C SER A 109 -8.93 -14.66 21.03
#